data_AF-A0A531L5Q8-F1
#
_entry.id   AF-A0A531L5Q8-F1
#
_cell.length_a   1.000
_cell.length_b   1.000
_cell.length_c   1.000
_cell.angle_alpha   90.00
_cell.angle_beta   90.00
_cell.angle_gamma   90.00
#
_symmetry.space_group_name_H-M   'P 1'
#
loop_
_entity.id
_entity.type
_entity.pdbx_description
1 polymer ?
#
loop_
_entity_poly.entity_id
_entity_poly.type
_entity_poly.pdbx_seq_one_letter_code
_entity_poly.pdbx_strand_id
1 'polypeptide(L)'
;MVGLDDGGPMDAMGLGWVIMLPNEHRPLILQKSGGLQGMFLYVAIAPTRGVGAFFVMNEFNAAGFMAGVKTTNDLVAEIAPR
;
A
#
# COMPACT_ATOMS: atom_id res chain seq x y z
N MET A 1 3.14 8.78 -14.42
CA MET A 1 3.95 9.06 -13.21
C MET A 1 3.75 7.87 -12.30
N VAL A 2 4.79 7.05 -12.09
CA VAL A 2 4.79 6.03 -11.02
C VAL A 2 5.01 6.78 -9.70
N GLY A 3 4.25 6.49 -8.65
CA GLY A 3 4.47 7.06 -7.32
C GLY A 3 3.34 7.93 -6.74
N LEU A 4 2.28 8.24 -7.49
CA LEU A 4 1.16 9.05 -6.97
C LEU A 4 0.00 8.20 -6.44
N ASP A 5 -0.35 7.10 -7.13
CA ASP A 5 -1.47 6.24 -6.73
C ASP A 5 -1.26 4.77 -7.12
N ASP A 6 -0.16 4.19 -6.66
CA ASP A 6 0.18 2.79 -6.99
C ASP A 6 -0.58 1.78 -6.11
N GLY A 7 -1.25 2.25 -5.05
CA GLY A 7 -1.97 1.46 -4.03
C GLY A 7 -3.34 0.93 -4.46
N GLY A 8 -3.89 1.37 -5.59
CA GLY A 8 -5.32 1.27 -5.91
C GLY A 8 -6.04 2.59 -5.63
N PRO A 9 -7.34 2.73 -5.98
CA PRO A 9 -8.01 4.03 -6.04
C PRO A 9 -7.84 4.85 -4.76
N MET A 10 -7.19 6.01 -4.88
CA MET A 10 -7.07 7.00 -3.81
C MET A 10 -8.44 7.59 -3.46
N ASP A 11 -8.96 7.25 -2.28
CA ASP A 11 -10.23 7.78 -1.78
C ASP A 11 -10.05 9.14 -1.09
N ALA A 12 -8.91 9.35 -0.40
CA ALA A 12 -8.57 10.62 0.24
C ALA A 12 -7.05 10.77 0.46
N MET A 13 -6.64 11.98 0.85
CA MET A 13 -5.25 12.33 1.20
C MET A 13 -5.17 12.92 2.61
N GLY A 14 -4.15 12.52 3.37
CA GLY A 14 -3.79 13.10 4.66
C GLY A 14 -2.46 13.86 4.62
N LEU A 15 -1.81 13.99 5.78
CA LEU A 15 -0.46 14.57 5.90
C LEU A 15 0.61 13.62 5.32
N GLY A 16 0.64 13.50 3.99
CA GLY A 16 1.56 12.63 3.26
C GLY A 16 1.10 11.17 3.11
N TRP A 17 -0.04 10.79 3.69
CA TRP A 17 -0.64 9.48 3.56
C TRP A 17 -1.71 9.47 2.45
N VAL A 18 -1.70 8.42 1.64
CA VAL A 18 -2.84 8.09 0.79
C VAL A 18 -3.80 7.22 1.61
N ILE A 19 -5.08 7.55 1.57
CA ILE A 19 -6.12 6.87 2.33
C ILE A 19 -7.00 6.10 1.36
N MET A 20 -7.14 4.80 1.63
CA MET A 20 -8.12 3.92 1.01
C MET A 20 -9.21 3.61 2.02
N LEU A 21 -10.44 4.03 1.74
CA LEU A 21 -11.61 3.78 2.58
C LEU A 21 -11.93 2.28 2.62
N PRO A 22 -12.51 1.80 3.75
CA PRO A 22 -12.88 0.42 3.89
C PRO A 22 -13.96 0.04 2.87
N ASN A 23 -13.97 -1.24 2.48
CA ASN A 23 -15.07 -1.84 1.73
C ASN A 23 -15.36 -3.25 2.27
N GLU A 24 -16.25 -4.00 1.63
CA GLU A 24 -16.64 -5.36 2.07
C GLU A 24 -15.46 -6.34 2.25
N HIS A 25 -14.36 -6.11 1.53
CA HIS A 25 -13.22 -7.03 1.42
C HIS A 25 -11.92 -6.49 2.03
N ARG A 26 -11.84 -5.21 2.41
CA ARG A 26 -10.61 -4.61 2.99
C ARG A 26 -10.93 -3.58 4.07
N PRO A 27 -10.11 -3.48 5.14
CA PRO A 27 -10.23 -2.42 6.13
C PRO A 27 -9.83 -1.06 5.55
N LEU A 28 -9.97 0.00 6.36
CA LEU A 28 -9.33 1.28 6.07
C LEU A 28 -7.82 1.05 6.00
N ILE A 29 -7.19 1.50 4.91
CA ILE A 29 -5.74 1.40 4.72
C ILE A 29 -5.17 2.81 4.57
N LEU A 30 -4.15 3.11 5.38
CA LEU A 30 -3.22 4.20 5.12
C LEU A 30 -2.00 3.62 4.41
N GLN A 31 -1.64 4.20 3.27
CA GLN A 31 -0.50 3.72 2.48
C GLN A 31 0.45 4.83 2.06
N LYS A 32 1.68 4.42 1.77
CA LYS A 32 2.62 5.25 1.03
C LYS A 32 3.54 4.41 0.14
N SER A 33 3.70 4.85 -1.10
CA SER A 33 4.77 4.41 -2.01
C SER A 33 6.01 5.30 -1.91
N GLY A 34 7.19 4.70 -2.05
CA GLY A 34 8.46 5.39 -2.15
C GLY A 34 9.34 4.76 -3.22
N GLY A 35 10.16 5.57 -3.88
CA GLY A 35 11.11 5.08 -4.87
C GLY A 35 12.32 5.99 -4.94
N LEU A 36 13.52 5.44 -4.73
CA LEU A 36 14.77 6.20 -4.81
C LEU A 36 15.96 5.26 -5.07
N GLN A 37 16.87 5.67 -5.98
CA GLN A 37 18.14 4.99 -6.28
C GLN A 37 18.02 3.46 -6.50
N GLY A 38 17.06 3.02 -7.32
CA GLY A 38 16.88 1.60 -7.64
C GLY A 38 16.12 0.79 -6.57
N MET A 39 15.69 1.43 -5.49
CA MET A 39 14.82 0.84 -4.49
C MET A 39 13.39 1.31 -4.70
N PHE A 40 12.44 0.39 -4.59
CA PHE A 40 11.04 0.71 -4.40
C PHE A 40 10.54 0.18 -3.05
N LEU A 41 9.72 0.98 -2.39
CA LEU A 41 9.18 0.73 -1.06
C LEU A 41 7.68 0.94 -1.10
N TYR A 42 6.95 0.15 -0.34
CA TYR A 42 5.54 0.39 -0.09
C TYR A 42 5.17 -0.06 1.31
N VAL A 43 4.43 0.79 2.00
CA VAL A 43 3.85 0.50 3.31
C VAL A 43 2.34 0.61 3.22
N ALA A 44 1.65 -0.36 3.83
CA ALA A 44 0.20 -0.34 4.03
C ALA A 44 -0.10 -0.71 5.48
N ILE A 45 -0.84 0.14 6.18
CA ILE A 45 -1.27 -0.10 7.56
C ILE A 45 -2.78 0.02 7.66
N ALA A 46 -3.39 -0.82 8.48
CA ALA A 46 -4.80 -0.74 8.86
C ALA A 46 -4.88 -0.41 10.36
N PRO A 47 -4.82 0.88 10.75
CA PRO A 47 -4.71 1.28 12.16
C PRO A 47 -5.89 0.81 13.01
N THR A 48 -7.09 0.76 12.42
CA THR A 48 -8.31 0.27 13.09
C THR A 48 -8.31 -1.23 13.36
N ARG A 49 -7.34 -1.95 12.79
CA ARG A 49 -7.19 -3.41 12.88
C ARG A 49 -5.89 -3.86 13.54
N GLY A 50 -4.99 -2.92 13.85
CA GLY A 50 -3.70 -3.23 14.49
C GLY A 50 -2.75 -4.05 13.60
N VAL A 51 -2.90 -4.01 12.27
CA VAL A 51 -2.06 -4.74 11.33
C VAL A 51 -1.42 -3.81 10.31
N GLY A 52 -0.31 -4.26 9.73
CA GLY A 52 0.37 -3.56 8.66
C GLY A 52 1.39 -4.45 7.96
N ALA A 53 1.74 -4.07 6.74
CA ALA A 53 2.73 -4.74 5.92
C ALA A 53 3.63 -3.71 5.25
N PHE A 54 4.89 -4.10 5.06
CA PHE A 54 5.91 -3.29 4.42
C PHE A 54 6.70 -4.17 3.46
N PHE A 55 6.83 -3.74 2.22
CA PHE A 55 7.64 -4.41 1.23
C PHE A 55 8.69 -3.48 0.64
N VAL A 56 9.81 -4.08 0.27
CA VAL A 56 10.92 -3.44 -0.44
C VAL A 56 11.37 -4.33 -1.59
N MET A 57 11.73 -3.70 -2.70
CA MET A 57 12.47 -4.35 -3.79
C MET A 57 13.63 -3.46 -4.24
N ASN A 58 14.70 -4.10 -4.71
CA ASN A 58 15.93 -3.46 -5.18
C ASN A 58 16.10 -3.55 -6.71
N GLU A 59 15.01 -3.80 -7.42
CA GLU A 59 14.95 -3.85 -8.88
C GLU A 59 14.02 -2.73 -9.38
N PHE A 60 14.48 -1.98 -10.37
CA PHE A 60 13.65 -0.98 -11.03
C PHE A 60 12.70 -1.63 -12.04
N ASN A 61 11.65 -2.27 -11.53
CA ASN A 61 10.64 -2.96 -12.31
C ASN A 61 9.24 -2.47 -11.92
N ALA A 62 8.64 -1.63 -12.76
CA ALA A 62 7.34 -1.02 -12.47
C ALA A 62 6.21 -2.06 -12.34
N ALA A 63 6.21 -3.10 -13.19
CA ALA A 63 5.20 -4.17 -13.11
C ALA A 63 5.37 -4.99 -11.82
N GLY A 64 6.61 -5.31 -11.46
CA GLY A 64 6.95 -5.96 -10.19
C GLY A 64 6.55 -5.12 -8.99
N PHE A 65 6.75 -3.79 -9.05
CA PHE A 65 6.33 -2.87 -8.01
C PHE A 65 4.82 -2.89 -7.82
N MET A 66 4.04 -2.74 -8.90
CA MET A 66 2.57 -2.80 -8.83
C MET A 66 2.06 -4.13 -8.29
N ALA A 67 2.70 -5.25 -8.67
CA ALA A 67 2.38 -6.56 -8.12
C ALA A 67 2.68 -6.66 -6.61
N GLY A 68 3.82 -6.11 -6.17
CA GLY A 68 4.19 -6.03 -4.76
C GLY A 68 3.23 -5.18 -3.94
N VAL A 69 2.81 -4.03 -4.49
CA VAL A 69 1.80 -3.15 -3.87
C VAL A 69 0.47 -3.90 -3.69
N LYS A 70 -0.04 -4.54 -4.74
CA LYS A 70 -1.27 -5.33 -4.67
C LYS A 70 -1.17 -6.43 -3.63
N THR A 71 -0.08 -7.20 -3.66
CA THR A 71 0.17 -8.30 -2.72
C THR A 71 0.23 -7.81 -1.28
N THR A 72 0.83 -6.65 -1.04
CA THR A 72 0.91 -6.04 0.29
C THR A 72 -0.47 -5.65 0.81
N ASN A 73 -1.33 -5.07 -0.04
CA ASN A 73 -2.70 -4.74 0.33
C ASN A 73 -3.56 -5.98 0.59
N ASP A 74 -3.43 -7.00 -0.27
CA ASP A 74 -4.14 -8.28 -0.11
C ASP A 74 -3.74 -8.96 1.20
N LEU A 75 -2.44 -8.96 1.54
CA LEU A 75 -1.94 -9.48 2.81
C LEU A 75 -2.54 -8.72 4.00
N VAL A 76 -2.58 -7.38 3.96
CA VAL A 76 -3.21 -6.58 5.02
C VAL A 76 -4.69 -6.91 5.17
N ALA A 77 -5.41 -7.12 4.07
CA ALA A 77 -6.82 -7.51 4.09
C ALA A 77 -7.02 -8.92 4.69
N GLU A 78 -6.11 -9.86 4.40
CA GLU A 78 -6.15 -11.24 4.90
C GLU A 78 -5.87 -11.33 6.40
N ILE A 79 -4.86 -10.61 6.89
CA ILE A 79 -4.42 -10.71 8.31
C ILE A 79 -5.21 -9.77 9.24
N ALA A 80 -6.02 -8.86 8.70
CA ALA A 80 -6.84 -7.96 9.50
C ALA A 80 -7.97 -8.73 10.22
N PRO A 81 -8.05 -8.69 11.57
CA PRO A 81 -9.17 -9.27 12.31
C PRO A 81 -10.51 -8.68 11.84
N ARG A 82 -11.60 -9.46 11.82
CA ARG A 82 -12.94 -8.97 11.41
C ARG A 82 -13.65 -8.18 12.50
#